data_AF-A0A535DZD8-F1
#
_entry.id   AF-A0A535DZD8-F1
#
_cell.length_a   1.000
_cell.length_b   1.000
_cell.length_c   1.000
_cell.angle_alpha   90.00
_cell.angle_beta   90.00
_cell.angle_gamma   90.00
#
_symmetry.space_group_name_H-M   'P 1'
#
loop_
_entity.id
_entity.type
_entity.pdbx_description
1 polymer ?
#
loop_
_entity_poly.entity_id
_entity_poly.type
_entity_poly.pdbx_seq_one_letter_code
_entity_poly.pdbx_strand_id
1 'polypeptide(L)' 'EQNALIKAGAQLAGKVMFVSASPCVMCAKMAINANVARVYYREAYRDPAGLDTLRQGGVEVIQYNRWRDLWR' A
#
# COMPACT_ATOMS: atom_id res chain seq x y z
N GLU A 1 2.64 -6.72 5.37
CA GLU A 1 3.23 -5.43 4.96
C GLU A 1 4.55 -5.15 5.68
N GLN A 2 4.60 -5.22 7.02
CA GLN A 2 5.77 -4.80 7.82
C GLN A 2 7.11 -5.42 7.40
N ASN A 3 7.16 -6.73 7.18
CA ASN A 3 8.38 -7.43 6.77
C ASN A 3 8.97 -6.89 5.45
N ALA A 4 8.10 -6.51 4.51
CA ALA A 4 8.53 -5.96 3.22
C ALA A 4 9.12 -4.56 3.39
N LEU A 5 8.45 -3.70 4.18
CA LEU A 5 8.91 -2.34 4.46
C LEU A 5 10.27 -2.30 5.16
N ILE A 6 10.50 -3.21 6.12
CA ILE A 6 11.78 -3.33 6.83
C ILE A 6 12.92 -3.70 5.87
N LYS A 7 12.66 -4.61 4.92
CA LYS A 7 13.67 -5.08 3.97
C LYS A 7 13.93 -4.13 2.79
N ALA A 8 12.97 -3.26 2.47
CA ALA A 8 13.03 -2.39 1.28
C ALA A 8 13.85 -1.09 1.48
N GLY A 9 14.60 -0.97 2.58
CA GLY A 9 15.42 0.21 2.90
C GLY A 9 14.58 1.46 3.15
N ALA A 10 14.37 1.81 4.42
CA ALA A 10 13.44 2.88 4.82
C ALA A 10 13.69 4.24 4.15
N GLN A 11 14.95 4.60 3.94
CA GLN A 11 15.37 5.90 3.39
C GLN A 11 15.21 6.04 1.87
N LEU A 12 15.01 4.92 1.14
CA LEU A 12 14.89 4.97 -0.32
C LEU A 12 13.55 5.58 -0.74
N ALA A 13 13.54 6.65 -1.51
CA ALA A 13 12.29 7.27 -1.99
C ALA A 13 11.72 6.57 -3.23
N GLY A 14 10.45 6.84 -3.54
CA GLY A 14 9.82 6.43 -4.80
C GLY A 14 9.38 4.96 -4.87
N LYS A 15 9.23 4.29 -3.72
CA LYS A 15 8.86 2.87 -3.71
C LYS A 15 7.42 2.64 -4.15
N VAL A 16 7.19 1.48 -4.78
CA VAL A 16 5.87 1.00 -5.16
C VAL A 16 5.55 -0.26 -4.37
N MET A 17 4.42 -0.28 -3.67
CA MET A 17 3.99 -1.39 -2.83
C MET A 17 2.78 -2.09 -3.46
N PHE A 18 2.84 -3.41 -3.58
CA PHE A 18 1.71 -4.26 -3.96
C PHE A 18 1.23 -5.06 -2.76
N VAL A 19 -0.08 -5.02 -2.51
CA VAL A 19 -0.73 -5.78 -1.44
C VAL A 19 -2.00 -6.45 -1.95
N SER A 20 -2.37 -7.58 -1.34
CA SER A 20 -3.59 -8.31 -1.66
C SER A 20 -4.82 -7.61 -1.09
N ALA A 21 -4.82 -7.27 0.19
CA ALA A 21 -5.88 -6.51 0.83
C ALA A 21 -5.47 -5.05 1.05
N SER A 22 -6.43 -4.13 1.14
CA SER A 22 -6.14 -2.74 1.48
C SER A 22 -5.48 -2.64 2.87
N PRO A 23 -4.43 -1.82 3.03
CA PRO A 23 -3.71 -1.71 4.29
C PRO A 23 -4.59 -1.12 5.39
N CYS A 24 -4.38 -1.56 6.63
CA CYS A 24 -4.93 -0.88 7.80
C CYS A 24 -4.20 0.45 8.07
N VAL A 25 -4.71 1.26 8.99
CA VAL A 25 -4.11 2.56 9.38
C VAL A 25 -2.65 2.44 9.80
N MET A 26 -2.29 1.40 10.55
CA MET A 26 -0.90 1.20 11.00
C MET A 26 0.03 0.87 9.82
N CYS A 27 -0.37 -0.04 8.94
CA CYS A 27 0.40 -0.38 7.73
C CYS A 27 0.52 0.83 6.78
N ALA A 28 -0.52 1.65 6.68
CA ALA A 28 -0.51 2.89 5.90
C ALA A 28 0.54 3.90 6.42
N LYS A 29 0.54 4.17 7.74
CA LYS A 29 1.55 5.04 8.37
C LYS A 29 2.97 4.53 8.13
N MET A 30 3.18 3.22 8.22
CA MET A 30 4.49 2.63 7.95
C MET A 30 4.91 2.78 6.48
N ALA A 31 4.00 2.64 5.53
CA ALA A 31 4.30 2.84 4.11
C ALA A 31 4.72 4.29 3.82
N ILE A 32 4.02 5.26 4.42
CA ILE A 32 4.37 6.69 4.32
C ILE A 32 5.77 6.93 4.90
N ASN A 33 6.03 6.46 6.11
CA ASN A 33 7.34 6.63 6.76
C ASN A 33 8.48 5.92 6.02
N ALA A 34 8.17 4.91 5.22
CA ALA A 34 9.11 4.22 4.36
C ALA A 34 9.27 4.89 2.99
N ASN A 35 8.72 6.08 2.74
CA ASN A 35 8.79 6.78 1.45
C ASN A 35 8.20 5.98 0.27
N VAL A 36 7.10 5.24 0.52
CA VAL A 36 6.30 4.63 -0.55
C VAL A 36 5.54 5.74 -1.29
N ALA A 37 5.73 5.84 -2.60
CA ALA A 37 5.04 6.81 -3.43
C ALA A 37 3.70 6.29 -3.96
N ARG A 38 3.56 4.96 -4.12
CA ARG A 38 2.37 4.35 -4.70
C ARG A 38 2.04 3.00 -4.08
N VAL A 39 0.76 2.77 -3.79
CA VAL A 39 0.22 1.51 -3.27
C VAL A 39 -0.84 0.96 -4.22
N TYR A 40 -0.60 -0.26 -4.70
CA TYR A 40 -1.55 -1.07 -5.43
C TYR A 40 -2.17 -2.10 -4.48
N TYR A 41 -3.50 -2.13 -4.38
CA TYR A 41 -4.23 -3.12 -3.59
C TYR A 41 -5.30 -3.83 -4.42
N ARG A 42 -5.63 -5.09 -4.10
CA ARG A 42 -6.59 -5.88 -4.88
C ARG A 42 -7.98 -5.86 -4.26
N GLU A 43 -8.07 -6.23 -2.98
CA GLU A 43 -9.31 -6.37 -2.22
C GLU A 43 -9.46 -5.18 -1.27
N ALA A 44 -10.59 -4.46 -1.38
CA ALA A 44 -10.93 -3.45 -0.40
C ALA A 44 -11.29 -4.14 0.93
N TYR A 45 -10.62 -3.77 2.00
CA TYR A 45 -10.96 -4.17 3.35
C TYR A 45 -12.14 -3.33 3.86
N ARG A 46 -12.80 -3.81 4.92
CA ARG A 46 -14.07 -3.23 5.41
C ARG A 46 -13.96 -1.76 5.86
N ASP A 47 -12.77 -1.36 6.29
CA ASP A 47 -12.46 -0.03 6.80
C ASP A 47 -11.55 0.73 5.81
N PRO A 48 -12.01 1.84 5.21
CA PRO A 48 -11.22 2.65 4.29
C PRO A 48 -10.17 3.54 4.97
N ALA A 49 -10.14 3.65 6.31
CA ALA A 49 -9.29 4.59 7.03
C ALA A 49 -7.79 4.45 6.71
N GLY A 50 -7.33 3.24 6.42
CA GLY A 50 -5.94 3.03 5.98
C GLY A 50 -5.65 3.60 4.59
N LEU A 51 -6.60 3.49 3.65
CA LEU A 51 -6.49 4.12 2.33
C LEU A 51 -6.52 5.64 2.43
N ASP A 52 -7.36 6.20 3.30
CA ASP A 52 -7.43 7.64 3.52
C ASP A 52 -6.16 8.18 4.18
N THR A 53 -5.59 7.43 5.12
CA THR A 53 -4.29 7.75 5.72
C THR A 53 -3.19 7.83 4.64
N LEU A 54 -3.16 6.87 3.70
CA LEU A 54 -2.22 6.90 2.56
C LEU A 54 -2.39 8.15 1.69
N ARG A 55 -3.63 8.48 1.32
CA ARG A 55 -3.94 9.66 0.49
C ARG A 55 -3.56 10.96 1.18
N GLN A 56 -3.84 11.08 2.49
CA GLN A 56 -3.42 12.21 3.31
C GLN A 56 -1.89 12.35 3.37
N GLY A 57 -1.17 11.22 3.36
CA GLY A 57 0.28 11.18 3.28
C GLY A 57 0.87 11.41 1.87
N GLY A 58 0.05 11.77 0.88
CA GLY A 58 0.49 12.00 -0.50
C GLY A 58 0.82 10.74 -1.29
N VAL A 59 0.44 9.56 -0.80
CA VAL A 59 0.66 8.29 -1.50
C VAL A 59 -0.44 8.04 -2.52
N GLU A 60 -0.07 7.71 -3.74
CA GLU A 60 -1.03 7.33 -4.79
C GLU A 60 -1.60 5.94 -4.50
N VAL A 61 -2.93 5.82 -4.45
CA VAL A 61 -3.61 4.57 -4.08
C VAL A 61 -4.45 4.07 -5.24
N ILE A 62 -4.13 2.87 -5.74
CA ILE A 62 -4.79 2.28 -6.91
C ILE A 62 -5.34 0.89 -6.55
N GLN A 63 -6.64 0.70 -6.79
CA GLN A 63 -7.22 -0.64 -6.75
C GLN A 63 -6.98 -1.36 -8.08
N TYR A 64 -6.31 -2.51 -8.06
CA TYR A 64 -6.13 -3.34 -9.26
C TYR A 64 -6.95 -4.63 -9.14
N ASN A 65 -8.19 -4.59 -9.64
CA ASN A 65 -9.08 -5.77 -9.65
C ASN A 65 -9.19 -6.44 -11.03
N ARG A 66 -8.74 -5.77 -12.10
CA ARG A 66 -8.98 -6.18 -13.50
C ARG A 66 -8.37 -7.53 -13.90
N TRP A 67 -7.22 -7.90 -13.33
CA TRP A 67 -6.45 -9.09 -13.75
C TRP A 67 -6.36 -10.18 -12.69
N ARG A 68 -7.19 -10.10 -11.64
CA ARG A 68 -7.17 -11.08 -10.54
C ARG A 68 -7.21 -12.52 -11.04
N ASP A 69 -7.98 -12.77 -12.09
CA ASP A 69 -8.28 -14.11 -12.61
C ASP A 69 -7.50 -14.47 -13.89
N LEU A 70 -6.59 -13.59 -14.37
CA LEU A 70 -5.78 -13.83 -15.58
C LEU A 70 -4.47 -14.58 -15.33
N TRP A 71 -4.12 -14.79 -14.06
CA TRP A 71 -2.89 -15.50 -13.63
C TRP A 71 -3.24 -16.78 -12.85
N ARG A 72 -4.18 -17.58 -13.35
CA ARG A 72 -4.43 -18.93 -12.84
C ARG A 72 -3.57 -19.95 -13.56
#